data_AF-A0A673SSU4-F1
#
_entry.id   AF-A0A673SSU4-F1
#
_cell.length_a   1.000
_cell.length_b   1.000
_cell.length_c   1.000
_cell.angle_alpha   90.00
_cell.angle_beta   90.00
_cell.angle_gamma   90.00
#
_symmetry.space_group_name_H-M   'P 1'
#
loop_
_entity.id
_entity.type
_entity.pdbx_description
1 polymer ?
#
loop_
_entity_poly.entity_id
_entity_poly.type
_entity_poly.pdbx_seq_one_letter_code
_entity_poly.pdbx_strand_id
1 'polypeptide(L)'
;MGTRLLCCVALCLLGAGHTGAGVIQSPWHKVTKRGWDVTFRCDPISGHTGLYWYRQARGQGPEFLIYFRNKDKVDTTGMPNNDRFQANRSEGTYSTLQIQRAEPGDSAVYLCASSPTTVGHSCRLPLHKPQTSLSLLQPEALNMSVLFVPNKKE
;
A
#
# COMPACT_ATOMS: atom_id res chain seq x y z
N MET A 1 -28.31 36.64 23.93
CA MET A 1 -27.31 35.55 23.90
C MET A 1 -27.93 34.38 23.14
N GLY A 2 -27.46 34.08 21.93
CA GLY A 2 -28.09 33.00 21.12
C GLY A 2 -27.52 32.81 19.72
N THR A 3 -26.80 33.80 19.16
CA THR A 3 -26.28 33.74 17.80
C THR A 3 -24.93 33.01 17.67
N ARG A 4 -24.19 32.83 18.77
CA ARG A 4 -22.91 32.08 18.76
C ARG A 4 -23.08 30.57 18.78
N LEU A 5 -24.18 30.05 19.35
CA LEU A 5 -24.46 28.61 19.39
C LEU A 5 -24.87 28.06 18.02
N LEU A 6 -25.58 28.87 17.21
CA LEU A 6 -26.01 28.49 15.87
C LEU A 6 -24.83 28.29 14.90
N CYS A 7 -23.73 29.03 15.08
CA CYS A 7 -22.54 28.92 14.23
C CYS A 7 -21.78 27.60 14.47
N CYS A 8 -21.68 27.16 15.73
CA CYS A 8 -20.98 25.91 16.06
C CYS A 8 -21.68 24.67 15.52
N VAL A 9 -23.02 24.67 15.46
CA VAL A 9 -23.80 23.54 14.94
C VAL A 9 -23.71 23.46 13.41
N ALA A 10 -23.64 24.60 12.72
CA ALA A 10 -23.47 24.64 11.27
C ALA A 10 -22.10 24.13 10.80
N LEU A 11 -21.02 24.39 11.56
CA LEU A 11 -19.68 23.89 11.23
C LEU A 11 -19.52 22.36 11.43
N CYS A 12 -20.33 21.75 12.30
CA CYS A 12 -20.31 20.29 12.50
C CYS A 12 -20.99 19.51 11.37
N LEU A 13 -21.82 20.17 10.55
CA LEU A 13 -22.53 19.54 9.42
C LEU A 13 -21.73 19.58 8.10
N LEU A 14 -20.59 20.27 8.07
CA LEU A 14 -19.59 20.16 7.00
C LEU A 14 -18.54 19.10 7.33
N GLY A 15 -18.97 18.00 7.95
CA GLY A 15 -18.25 16.73 7.84
C GLY A 15 -18.22 16.36 6.36
N ALA A 16 -17.19 16.81 5.65
CA ALA A 16 -16.84 16.29 4.35
C ALA A 16 -16.48 14.82 4.57
N GLY A 17 -17.50 13.96 4.53
CA GLY A 17 -17.33 12.54 4.41
C GLY A 17 -16.51 12.32 3.15
N HIS A 18 -15.22 12.05 3.31
CA HIS A 18 -14.48 11.29 2.31
C HIS A 18 -15.16 9.92 2.27
N THR A 19 -16.21 9.79 1.46
CA THR A 19 -16.67 8.48 1.01
C THR A 19 -15.54 7.93 0.15
N GLY A 20 -14.65 7.18 0.79
CA GLY A 20 -13.40 6.71 0.22
C GLY A 20 -13.64 5.83 -0.99
N ALA A 21 -13.39 6.37 -2.18
CA ALA A 21 -13.31 5.63 -3.43
C ALA A 21 -11.88 5.12 -3.71
N GLY A 22 -11.05 4.98 -2.68
CA GLY A 22 -9.63 4.69 -2.80
C GLY A 22 -9.18 3.43 -2.07
N VAL A 23 -7.92 3.04 -2.29
CA VAL A 23 -7.28 1.95 -1.55
C VAL A 23 -7.18 2.30 -0.07
N ILE A 24 -7.54 1.36 0.81
CA ILE A 24 -7.41 1.53 2.26
C ILE A 24 -6.20 0.75 2.74
N GLN A 25 -5.30 1.40 3.46
CA GLN A 25 -4.16 0.74 4.10
C GLN A 25 -4.14 0.95 5.60
N SER A 26 -3.61 -0.04 6.32
CA SER A 26 -3.41 0.02 7.76
C SER A 26 -2.20 -0.79 8.21
N PRO A 27 -1.49 -0.36 9.26
CA PRO A 27 -1.54 0.98 9.86
C PRO A 27 -0.93 2.04 8.94
N TRP A 28 -1.30 3.32 9.10
CA TRP A 28 -0.67 4.43 8.34
C TRP A 28 0.74 4.77 8.84
N HIS A 29 0.96 4.63 10.13
CA HIS A 29 2.25 4.82 10.78
C HIS A 29 2.49 3.68 11.76
N LYS A 30 3.66 3.07 11.68
CA LYS A 30 4.07 1.99 12.57
C LYS A 30 5.47 2.27 13.06
N VAL A 31 5.62 2.37 14.38
CA VAL A 31 6.91 2.31 15.05
C VAL A 31 7.02 0.93 15.68
N THR A 32 8.12 0.22 15.43
CA THR A 32 8.38 -1.10 16.02
C THR A 32 9.82 -1.21 16.51
N LYS A 33 10.10 -2.15 17.40
CA LYS A 33 11.47 -2.43 17.85
C LYS A 33 12.17 -3.38 16.88
N ARG A 34 13.51 -3.35 16.84
CA ARG A 34 14.29 -4.34 16.10
C ARG A 34 13.91 -5.76 16.53
N GLY A 35 13.78 -6.67 15.56
CA GLY A 35 13.48 -8.08 15.78
C GLY A 35 12.00 -8.39 15.97
N TRP A 36 11.12 -7.38 15.96
CA TRP A 36 9.67 -7.58 16.02
C TRP A 36 9.07 -7.72 14.64
N ASP A 37 7.99 -8.48 14.56
CA ASP A 37 7.23 -8.65 13.34
C ASP A 37 6.30 -7.46 13.09
N VAL A 38 6.11 -7.13 11.82
CA VAL A 38 5.22 -6.06 11.36
C VAL A 38 4.33 -6.62 10.27
N THR A 39 3.05 -6.25 10.32
CA THR A 39 2.09 -6.60 9.27
C THR A 39 1.38 -5.34 8.81
N PHE A 40 1.40 -5.11 7.50
CA PHE A 40 0.55 -4.14 6.81
C PHE A 40 -0.62 -4.86 6.17
N ARG A 41 -1.77 -4.19 6.14
CA ARG A 41 -2.98 -4.62 5.45
C ARG A 41 -3.32 -3.59 4.37
N CYS A 42 -3.75 -4.10 3.23
CA CYS A 42 -4.26 -3.31 2.12
C CYS A 42 -5.59 -3.88 1.64
N ASP A 43 -6.63 -3.05 1.66
CA ASP A 43 -7.94 -3.31 1.09
C ASP A 43 -8.04 -2.56 -0.26
N PRO A 44 -8.12 -3.28 -1.39
CA PRO A 44 -8.21 -2.66 -2.71
C PRO A 44 -9.58 -1.99 -2.91
N ILE A 45 -9.67 -1.15 -3.94
CA ILE A 45 -10.97 -0.62 -4.40
C ILE A 45 -11.86 -1.81 -4.81
N SER A 46 -13.15 -1.76 -4.48
CA SER A 46 -14.09 -2.82 -4.82
C SER A 46 -14.09 -3.10 -6.34
N GLY A 47 -13.99 -4.38 -6.70
CA GLY A 47 -13.86 -4.80 -8.10
C GLY A 47 -12.43 -4.80 -8.66
N HIS A 48 -11.44 -4.26 -7.94
CA HIS A 48 -10.04 -4.33 -8.35
C HIS A 48 -9.44 -5.71 -8.05
N THR A 49 -9.16 -6.43 -9.12
CA THR A 49 -8.55 -7.76 -9.10
C THR A 49 -7.02 -7.71 -9.10
N GLY A 50 -6.42 -6.59 -9.52
CA GLY A 50 -4.98 -6.35 -9.45
C GLY A 50 -4.59 -5.68 -8.13
N LEU A 51 -3.51 -6.14 -7.51
CA LEU A 51 -2.94 -5.51 -6.31
C LEU A 51 -1.42 -5.57 -6.33
N TYR A 52 -0.79 -4.45 -5.96
CA TYR A 52 0.65 -4.27 -6.00
C TYR A 52 1.15 -3.79 -4.64
N TRP A 53 2.31 -4.28 -4.23
CA TRP A 53 3.07 -3.71 -3.12
C TRP A 53 4.37 -3.10 -3.61
N TYR A 54 4.71 -1.96 -3.04
CA TYR A 54 5.96 -1.25 -3.26
C TYR A 54 6.59 -0.86 -1.93
N ARG A 55 7.90 -0.66 -1.95
CA ARG A 55 8.68 -0.08 -0.85
C ARG A 55 9.41 1.15 -1.36
N GLN A 56 9.44 2.20 -0.56
CA GLN A 56 10.20 3.40 -0.85
C GLN A 56 11.07 3.74 0.36
N ALA A 57 12.36 3.43 0.25
CA ALA A 57 13.33 3.87 1.24
C ALA A 57 13.54 5.40 1.16
N ARG A 58 14.03 5.98 2.25
CA ARG A 58 14.26 7.44 2.33
C ARG A 58 15.21 7.90 1.22
N GLY A 59 14.77 8.87 0.42
CA GLY A 59 15.57 9.43 -0.67
C GLY A 59 15.64 8.57 -1.94
N GLN A 60 14.90 7.45 -1.98
CA GLN A 60 14.80 6.58 -3.15
C GLN A 60 13.40 6.66 -3.78
N GLY A 61 13.28 6.18 -5.01
CA GLY A 61 11.98 6.00 -5.67
C GLY A 61 11.24 4.75 -5.15
N PRO A 62 9.96 4.57 -5.52
CA PRO A 62 9.24 3.33 -5.23
C PRO A 62 9.88 2.13 -5.93
N GLU A 63 10.20 1.11 -5.16
CA GLU A 63 10.71 -0.20 -5.59
C GLU A 63 9.56 -1.20 -5.57
N PHE A 64 9.40 -1.95 -6.66
CA PHE A 64 8.40 -3.00 -6.74
C PHE A 64 8.73 -4.17 -5.80
N LEU A 65 7.72 -4.72 -5.12
CA LEU A 65 7.86 -5.93 -4.30
C LEU A 65 7.11 -7.13 -4.92
N ILE A 66 5.80 -6.98 -5.15
CA ILE A 66 4.94 -8.09 -5.59
C ILE A 66 3.66 -7.61 -6.28
N TYR A 67 3.19 -8.40 -7.24
CA TYR A 67 1.92 -8.25 -7.93
C TYR A 67 1.03 -9.49 -7.75
N PHE A 68 -0.23 -9.23 -7.37
CA PHE A 68 -1.29 -10.22 -7.28
C PHE A 68 -2.36 -10.00 -8.34
N ARG A 69 -2.85 -11.08 -8.94
CA ARG A 69 -4.12 -11.12 -9.67
C ARG A 69 -5.08 -12.03 -8.93
N ASN A 70 -6.18 -11.48 -8.44
CA ASN A 70 -7.07 -12.16 -7.49
C ASN A 70 -6.27 -12.66 -6.27
N LYS A 71 -6.18 -13.98 -6.06
CA LYS A 71 -5.38 -14.58 -4.99
C LYS A 71 -3.97 -15.02 -5.44
N ASP A 72 -3.72 -15.00 -6.74
CA ASP A 72 -2.52 -15.58 -7.32
C ASP A 72 -1.36 -14.58 -7.30
N LYS A 73 -0.19 -15.05 -6.86
CA LYS A 73 1.08 -14.31 -6.95
C LYS A 73 1.58 -14.40 -8.39
N VAL A 74 1.46 -13.31 -9.14
CA VAL A 74 1.82 -13.31 -10.57
C VAL A 74 3.28 -12.91 -10.79
N ASP A 75 3.79 -11.98 -9.97
CA ASP A 75 5.18 -11.53 -10.03
C ASP A 75 5.69 -11.24 -8.63
N THR A 76 6.73 -11.95 -8.22
CA THR A 76 7.42 -11.78 -6.93
C THR A 76 8.90 -11.41 -7.11
N THR A 77 9.32 -11.02 -8.31
CA THR A 77 10.72 -10.74 -8.66
C THR A 77 11.34 -9.57 -7.88
N GLY A 78 10.49 -8.66 -7.38
CA GLY A 78 10.88 -7.55 -6.53
C GLY A 78 10.98 -7.88 -5.03
N MET A 79 10.54 -9.08 -4.62
CA MET A 79 10.59 -9.47 -3.22
C MET A 79 12.04 -9.72 -2.79
N PRO A 80 12.49 -9.25 -1.62
CA PRO A 80 13.80 -9.60 -1.09
C PRO A 80 14.00 -11.13 -1.07
N ASN A 81 15.20 -11.60 -1.42
CA ASN A 81 15.56 -13.03 -1.44
C ASN A 81 15.68 -13.67 -0.04
N ASN A 82 14.93 -13.20 0.94
CA ASN A 82 14.91 -13.72 2.30
C ASN A 82 13.45 -14.01 2.72
N ASP A 83 13.28 -14.94 3.66
CA ASP A 83 11.95 -15.35 4.11
C ASP A 83 11.30 -14.35 5.09
N ARG A 84 11.97 -13.20 5.36
CA ARG A 84 11.46 -12.19 6.29
C ARG A 84 10.27 -11.45 5.68
N PHE A 85 10.27 -11.23 4.37
CA PHE A 85 9.19 -10.54 3.68
C PHE A 85 8.19 -11.55 3.10
N GLN A 86 6.95 -11.46 3.55
CA GLN A 86 5.89 -12.36 3.09
C GLN A 86 4.66 -11.54 2.78
N ALA A 87 4.14 -11.67 1.56
CA ALA A 87 2.88 -11.06 1.18
C ALA A 87 1.88 -12.13 0.77
N ASN A 88 0.63 -11.97 1.20
CA ASN A 88 -0.46 -12.87 0.85
C ASN A 88 -1.71 -12.06 0.50
N ARG A 89 -2.65 -12.68 -0.23
CA ARG A 89 -3.93 -12.07 -0.57
C ARG A 89 -5.05 -13.08 -0.43
N SER A 90 -6.06 -12.70 0.34
CA SER A 90 -7.33 -13.43 0.41
C SER A 90 -8.17 -13.08 -0.82
N GLU A 91 -8.83 -14.08 -1.40
CA GLU A 91 -9.59 -14.06 -2.66
C GLU A 91 -10.29 -12.72 -2.97
N GLY A 92 -9.55 -11.81 -3.62
CA GLY A 92 -10.02 -10.47 -3.99
C GLY A 92 -10.31 -9.49 -2.83
N THR A 93 -10.23 -9.91 -1.56
CA THR A 93 -10.71 -9.13 -0.41
C THR A 93 -9.68 -8.15 0.13
N TYR A 94 -8.52 -8.64 0.55
CA TYR A 94 -7.43 -7.81 1.08
C TYR A 94 -6.10 -8.54 0.94
N SER A 95 -5.02 -7.77 0.94
CA SER A 95 -3.66 -8.28 0.99
C SER A 95 -2.96 -7.88 2.27
N THR A 96 -2.07 -8.74 2.73
CA THR A 96 -1.15 -8.46 3.82
C THR A 96 0.29 -8.48 3.33
N LEU A 97 1.12 -7.60 3.88
CA LEU A 97 2.57 -7.61 3.75
C LEU A 97 3.17 -7.70 5.15
N GLN A 98 3.81 -8.82 5.45
CA GLN A 98 4.47 -9.11 6.71
C GLN A 98 5.99 -8.98 6.55
N ILE A 99 6.62 -8.38 7.55
CA ILE A 99 8.06 -8.27 7.70
C ILE A 99 8.41 -8.93 9.03
N GLN A 100 9.08 -10.08 8.98
CA GLN A 100 9.53 -10.78 10.16
C GLN A 100 10.87 -10.23 10.64
N ARG A 101 11.04 -10.18 11.96
CA ARG A 101 12.28 -9.72 12.61
C ARG A 101 12.78 -8.39 12.02
N ALA A 102 11.95 -7.34 12.10
CA ALA A 102 12.23 -6.06 11.45
C ALA A 102 13.59 -5.46 11.87
N GLU A 103 14.30 -4.88 10.91
CA GLU A 103 15.62 -4.28 11.08
C GLU A 103 15.58 -2.77 10.78
N PRO A 104 16.53 -1.96 11.27
CA PRO A 104 16.56 -0.53 10.97
C PRO A 104 16.52 -0.20 9.48
N GLY A 105 17.12 -1.06 8.65
CA GLY A 105 17.10 -0.96 7.19
C GLY A 105 15.70 -1.12 6.58
N ASP A 106 14.76 -1.75 7.28
CA ASP A 106 13.38 -1.91 6.82
C ASP A 106 12.54 -0.62 7.00
N SER A 107 13.09 0.42 7.63
CA SER A 107 12.41 1.72 7.77
C SER A 107 12.20 2.36 6.39
N ALA A 108 10.94 2.44 5.97
CA ALA A 108 10.55 2.87 4.63
C ALA A 108 9.06 3.23 4.59
N VAL A 109 8.63 3.82 3.48
CA VAL A 109 7.21 3.89 3.13
C VAL A 109 6.84 2.64 2.35
N TYR A 110 5.78 1.96 2.74
CA TYR A 110 5.23 0.79 2.07
C TYR A 110 3.92 1.18 1.39
N LEU A 111 3.89 1.13 0.06
CA LEU A 111 2.75 1.56 -0.73
C LEU A 111 1.99 0.35 -1.26
N CYS A 112 0.66 0.43 -1.25
CA CYS A 112 -0.21 -0.53 -1.90
C CYS A 112 -1.00 0.17 -3.00
N ALA A 113 -1.07 -0.47 -4.16
CA ALA A 113 -1.92 -0.02 -5.26
C ALA A 113 -2.88 -1.12 -5.70
N SER A 114 -3.99 -0.75 -6.34
CA SER A 114 -4.94 -1.71 -6.92
C SER A 114 -5.39 -1.30 -8.32
N SER A 115 -5.84 -2.25 -9.14
CA SER A 115 -6.39 -1.95 -10.48
C SER A 115 -7.50 -2.92 -10.89
N PRO A 116 -8.46 -2.50 -11.74
CA PRO A 116 -9.35 -3.43 -12.42
C PRO A 116 -8.54 -4.18 -13.47
N THR A 117 -8.39 -5.50 -13.38
CA THR A 117 -7.72 -6.25 -14.46
C THR A 117 -8.71 -6.50 -15.59
N THR A 118 -8.70 -5.67 -16.62
CA THR A 118 -9.30 -6.02 -17.92
C THR A 118 -8.43 -7.06 -18.62
N VAL A 119 -9.01 -8.20 -18.99
CA VAL A 119 -8.43 -9.08 -20.02
C VAL A 119 -8.78 -8.50 -21.39
N GLY A 120 -7.77 -8.32 -22.25
CA GLY A 120 -7.88 -7.90 -23.66
C GLY A 120 -7.29 -6.50 -23.87
N HIS A 121 -6.23 -6.26 -24.65
CA HIS A 121 -5.77 -6.92 -25.86
C HIS A 121 -4.23 -7.03 -25.86
N SER A 122 -3.74 -8.03 -26.59
CA SER A 122 -2.37 -8.16 -27.05
C SER A 122 -1.85 -6.85 -27.64
N CYS A 123 -1.26 -5.97 -26.84
CA CYS A 123 -0.30 -5.02 -27.36
C CYS A 123 1.03 -5.77 -27.43
N ARG A 124 1.32 -6.34 -28.61
CA ARG A 124 2.68 -6.76 -28.95
C ARG A 124 3.53 -5.49 -29.00
N LEU A 125 4.13 -5.13 -27.87
CA LEU A 125 5.29 -4.25 -27.87
C LEU A 125 6.52 -5.15 -27.70
N PRO A 126 7.36 -5.30 -28.74
CA PRO A 126 8.69 -5.83 -28.51
C PRO A 126 9.47 -4.81 -27.69
N LEU A 127 10.29 -5.34 -26.77
CA LEU A 127 11.45 -4.71 -26.13
C LEU A 127 11.27 -4.17 -24.68
N HIS A 128 11.64 -5.07 -23.76
CA HIS A 128 12.46 -4.85 -22.56
C HIS A 128 11.86 -4.08 -21.36
N LYS A 129 11.74 -4.82 -20.25
CA LYS A 129 11.43 -4.47 -18.85
C LYS A 129 9.98 -4.06 -18.53
N PRO A 130 9.33 -4.70 -17.53
CA PRO A 130 8.09 -4.21 -16.98
C PRO A 130 8.41 -2.97 -16.12
N GLN A 131 8.42 -1.79 -16.74
CA GLN A 131 8.29 -0.54 -16.03
C GLN A 131 6.83 -0.10 -16.12
N THR A 132 5.99 -0.69 -15.27
CA THR A 132 4.70 -0.07 -14.94
C THR A 132 5.03 1.18 -14.15
N SER A 133 5.19 2.31 -14.86
CA SER A 133 5.38 3.61 -14.24
C SER A 133 4.22 3.87 -13.27
N LEU A 134 4.53 4.24 -12.03
CA LEU A 134 3.53 4.59 -11.02
C LEU A 134 2.57 5.70 -11.50
N SER A 135 2.98 6.46 -12.53
CA SER A 135 2.19 7.50 -13.19
C SER A 135 0.96 6.99 -13.95
N LEU A 136 0.84 5.68 -14.18
CA LEU A 136 -0.30 5.06 -14.88
C LEU A 136 -1.42 4.61 -13.93
N LEU A 137 -1.18 4.62 -12.62
CA LEU A 137 -2.20 4.35 -11.61
C LEU A 137 -2.94 5.66 -11.31
N GLN A 138 -4.28 5.63 -11.34
CA GLN A 138 -5.07 6.76 -10.85
C GLN A 138 -4.69 7.06 -9.39
N PRO A 139 -4.59 8.33 -8.96
CA PRO A 139 -4.12 8.70 -7.62
C PRO A 139 -4.93 8.05 -6.48
N GLU A 140 -6.21 7.77 -6.72
CA GLU A 140 -7.13 7.15 -5.76
C GLU A 140 -6.82 5.66 -5.55
N ALA A 141 -6.11 5.03 -6.49
CA ALA A 141 -5.81 3.61 -6.48
C ALA A 141 -4.51 3.26 -5.74
N LEU A 142 -3.91 4.20 -5.00
CA LEU A 142 -2.66 4.06 -4.25
C LEU A 142 -2.84 4.60 -2.83
N ASN A 143 -2.31 3.89 -1.83
CA ASN A 143 -2.19 4.40 -0.47
C ASN A 143 -0.79 4.08 0.10
N MET A 144 -0.50 4.47 1.34
CA MET A 144 0.80 4.24 1.96
C MET A 144 0.77 4.01 3.47
N SER A 145 1.78 3.29 3.95
CA SER A 145 2.07 3.02 5.36
C SER A 145 3.54 3.36 5.65
N VAL A 146 3.81 4.16 6.68
CA VAL A 146 5.18 4.50 7.10
C VAL A 146 5.63 3.53 8.19
N LEU A 147 6.75 2.85 7.97
CA LEU A 147 7.42 2.04 8.98
C LEU A 147 8.67 2.75 9.51
N PHE A 148 8.80 2.81 10.83
CA PHE A 148 10.01 3.25 11.50
C PHE A 148 10.50 2.19 12.47
N VAL A 149 11.74 1.74 12.27
CA VAL A 149 12.48 0.84 13.14
C VAL A 149 13.70 1.60 13.65
N PRO A 150 13.73 2.04 14.92
CA PRO A 150 14.83 2.83 15.44
C PRO A 150 16.12 2.01 15.46
N ASN A 151 17.23 2.66 15.12
CA ASN A 151 18.54 2.16 15.47
C ASN A 151 18.66 2.24 17.00
N LYS A 152 18.81 1.09 17.68
CA LYS A 152 19.30 1.12 19.06
C LYS A 152 20.61 1.91 19.05
N LYS A 153 20.65 3.05 19.73
CA LYS A 153 21.83 3.35 20.54
C LYS A 153 21.65 2.52 21.80
N GLU A 154 22.69 1.82 22.21
CA GLU A 154 22.77 1.00 23.44
C GLU A 154 21.93 1.56 24.61
#